data_AF-A0A7J6PJT2-F1
#
_entry.id   AF-A0A7J6PJT2-F1
#
_cell.length_a   1.000
_cell.length_b   1.000
_cell.length_c   1.000
_cell.angle_alpha   90.00
_cell.angle_beta   90.00
_cell.angle_gamma   90.00
#
_symmetry.space_group_name_H-M   'P 1'
#
loop_
_entity.id
_entity.type
_entity.pdbx_description
1 polymer ?
#
loop_
_entity_poly.entity_id
_entity_poly.type
_entity_poly.pdbx_seq_one_letter_code
_entity_poly.pdbx_strand_id
1 'polypeptide(L)'
;YGVIAVPQRPLKLFDSSGKQVKTRRLWWGKAKPALVDTGAMSLIISNKEFGKVIDTTWETMRKQAEFVEITDKQKLLCASRSGHMVRKEALPYLPTLGYKIGSPPNTIDIRIEPKHYIHSCEAPCCQMDVDPVDSGITTLGQPLFRAYD
;
A
#
# COMPACT_ATOMS: atom_id res chain seq x y z
N TYR A 1 -12.80 -18.82 -23.97
CA TYR A 1 -11.43 -19.23 -23.63
C TYR A 1 -10.53 -18.00 -23.68
N GLY A 2 -10.32 -17.32 -22.56
CA GLY A 2 -9.42 -16.17 -22.47
C GLY A 2 -8.06 -16.64 -21.97
N VAL A 3 -7.03 -16.58 -22.83
CA VAL A 3 -5.66 -16.86 -22.43
C VAL A 3 -5.17 -15.68 -21.59
N ILE A 4 -5.01 -15.88 -20.28
CA ILE A 4 -4.35 -14.90 -19.40
C ILE A 4 -2.85 -15.13 -19.54
N ALA A 5 -2.18 -14.21 -20.22
CA ALA A 5 -0.74 -14.24 -20.35
C ALA A 5 -0.09 -13.97 -18.99
N VAL A 6 0.48 -15.02 -18.38
CA VAL A 6 1.42 -14.88 -17.26
C VAL A 6 2.71 -14.28 -17.83
N PRO A 7 3.19 -13.11 -17.36
CA PRO A 7 4.45 -12.56 -17.86
C PRO A 7 5.63 -13.48 -17.44
N GLN A 8 6.06 -14.35 -18.35
CA GLN A 8 7.22 -15.24 -18.18
C GLN A 8 8.58 -14.56 -18.45
N ARG A 9 8.77 -13.28 -18.11
CA ARG A 9 10.08 -12.62 -18.31
C ARG A 9 10.50 -11.81 -17.10
N PRO A 10 11.80 -11.76 -16.77
CA PRO A 10 12.31 -10.89 -15.72
C PRO A 10 11.90 -9.45 -16.02
N LEU A 11 11.16 -8.84 -15.09
CA LEU A 11 10.66 -7.47 -15.20
C LEU A 11 11.84 -6.53 -15.46
N LYS A 12 11.79 -5.83 -16.59
CA LYS A 12 12.76 -4.79 -16.94
C LYS A 12 12.25 -3.48 -16.35
N LEU A 13 12.92 -2.99 -15.31
CA LEU A 13 12.66 -1.65 -14.78
C LEU A 13 13.23 -0.63 -15.76
N PHE A 14 12.50 0.44 -16.05
CA PHE A 14 12.96 1.54 -16.91
C PHE A 14 12.87 2.86 -16.13
N ASP A 15 13.83 3.76 -16.34
CA ASP A 15 13.78 5.11 -15.75
C ASP A 15 12.84 6.03 -16.54
N SER A 16 12.68 7.27 -16.08
CA SER A 16 11.83 8.29 -16.74
C SER A 16 12.30 8.70 -18.14
N SER A 17 13.47 8.24 -18.60
CA SER A 17 13.97 8.41 -19.96
C SER A 17 13.73 7.17 -20.85
N GLY A 18 13.06 6.15 -20.32
CA GLY A 18 12.81 4.89 -21.03
C GLY A 18 14.03 3.97 -21.08
N LYS A 19 15.05 4.21 -20.26
CA LYS A 19 16.27 3.38 -20.23
C LYS A 19 16.16 2.29 -19.17
N GLN A 20 16.52 1.07 -19.55
CA GLN A 20 16.46 -0.08 -18.65
C GLN A 20 17.40 0.11 -17.45
N VAL A 21 16.82 0.23 -16.26
CA VAL A 21 17.51 0.28 -14.97
C VAL A 21 18.06 -1.11 -14.68
N LYS A 22 19.37 -1.26 -14.86
CA LYS A 22 20.11 -2.41 -14.36
C LYS A 22 20.21 -2.26 -12.84
N THR A 23 19.59 -3.16 -12.09
CA THR A 23 19.52 -3.21 -10.61
C THR A 23 20.87 -3.17 -9.88
N ARG A 24 22.00 -3.25 -10.59
CA ARG A 24 23.37 -3.25 -10.04
C ARG A 24 23.95 -1.88 -9.68
N ARG A 25 23.32 -0.74 -10.02
CA ARG A 25 23.87 0.62 -9.75
C ARG A 25 22.93 1.52 -8.94
N LEU A 26 22.29 1.01 -7.90
CA LEU A 26 21.75 1.84 -6.80
C LEU A 26 22.87 2.09 -5.76
N TRP A 27 23.96 2.71 -6.21
CA TRP A 27 24.94 3.35 -5.34
C TRP A 27 24.69 4.85 -5.54
N TRP A 28 24.48 5.60 -4.45
CA TRP A 28 24.05 7.01 -4.41
C TRP A 28 22.53 7.26 -4.47
N GLY A 29 21.85 6.92 -3.37
CA GLY A 29 20.50 7.40 -3.07
C GLY A 29 19.56 6.27 -2.63
N LYS A 30 19.00 6.40 -1.43
CA LYS A 30 18.12 5.44 -0.74
C LYS A 30 16.73 5.24 -1.40
N ALA A 31 16.64 5.32 -2.72
CA ALA A 31 15.40 5.10 -3.45
C ALA A 31 15.12 3.60 -3.54
N LYS A 32 13.98 3.15 -3.00
CA LYS A 32 13.52 1.77 -3.21
C LYS A 32 12.86 1.67 -4.58
N PRO A 33 13.13 0.61 -5.37
CA PRO A 33 12.37 0.37 -6.58
C PRO A 33 10.89 0.16 -6.21
N ALA A 34 10.01 0.73 -7.02
CA ALA A 34 8.57 0.52 -6.95
C ALA A 34 8.02 0.31 -8.36
N LEU A 35 6.96 -0.48 -8.46
CA LEU A 35 6.22 -0.74 -9.69
C LEU A 35 4.93 0.08 -9.68
N VAL A 36 4.53 0.62 -10.83
CA VAL A 36 3.17 1.14 -11.05
C VAL A 36 2.47 0.12 -11.94
N ASP A 37 1.41 -0.50 -11.44
CA ASP A 37 0.74 -1.62 -12.11
C ASP A 37 -0.78 -1.48 -12.07
N THR A 38 -1.37 -1.12 -13.22
CA THR A 38 -2.82 -1.02 -13.41
C THR A 38 -3.55 -2.36 -13.22
N GLY A 39 -2.86 -3.48 -13.40
CA GLY A 39 -3.42 -4.83 -13.22
C GLY A 39 -3.45 -5.28 -11.76
N ALA A 40 -2.67 -4.65 -10.88
CA ALA A 40 -2.65 -4.97 -9.46
C ALA A 40 -3.86 -4.36 -8.76
N MET A 41 -4.76 -5.19 -8.21
CA MET A 41 -5.97 -4.72 -7.51
C MET A 41 -5.68 -4.07 -6.15
N SER A 42 -4.50 -4.35 -5.58
CA SER A 42 -4.07 -3.87 -4.27
C SER A 42 -2.76 -3.09 -4.34
N LEU A 43 -2.47 -2.33 -3.29
CA LEU A 43 -1.12 -1.86 -2.99
C LEU A 43 -0.30 -3.01 -2.41
N ILE A 44 0.80 -3.38 -3.07
CA ILE A 44 1.72 -4.40 -2.52
C ILE A 44 2.82 -3.66 -1.77
N ILE A 45 2.92 -3.86 -0.46
CA ILE A 45 3.93 -3.23 0.41
C ILE A 45 4.64 -4.27 1.27
N SER A 46 5.76 -3.92 1.89
CA SER A 46 6.40 -4.86 2.81
C SER A 46 5.59 -5.04 4.09
N ASN A 47 5.68 -6.24 4.71
CA ASN A 47 5.11 -6.50 6.05
C ASN A 47 5.51 -5.42 7.08
N LYS A 48 6.75 -4.90 6.98
CA LYS A 48 7.24 -3.80 7.82
C LYS A 48 6.50 -2.48 7.59
N GLU A 49 6.18 -2.14 6.34
CA GLU A 49 5.43 -0.93 5.99
C GLU A 49 3.97 -1.06 6.42
N PHE A 50 3.35 -2.22 6.21
CA PHE A 50 2.00 -2.49 6.69
C PHE A 50 1.91 -2.43 8.22
N GLY A 51 2.88 -3.02 8.93
CA GLY A 51 2.98 -2.90 10.39
C GLY A 51 2.97 -1.45 10.87
N LYS A 52 3.67 -0.54 10.16
CA LYS A 52 3.65 0.89 10.47
C LYS A 52 2.30 1.56 10.23
N VAL A 53 1.55 1.14 9.22
CA VAL A 53 0.17 1.63 8.99
C VAL A 53 -0.69 1.29 10.20
N ILE A 54 -0.63 0.05 10.67
CA ILE A 54 -1.38 -0.41 11.84
C ILE A 54 -0.91 0.27 13.13
N ASP A 55 0.41 0.40 13.34
CA ASP A 55 0.99 1.10 14.49
C ASP A 55 0.54 2.56 14.55
N THR A 56 0.59 3.26 13.41
CA THR A 56 0.18 4.68 13.31
C THR A 56 -1.31 4.84 13.59
N THR A 57 -2.13 3.93 13.06
CA THR A 57 -3.58 3.90 13.29
C THR A 57 -3.87 3.72 14.79
N TRP A 58 -3.20 2.75 15.42
CA TRP A 58 -3.32 2.47 16.85
C TRP A 58 -2.93 3.66 17.71
N GLU A 59 -1.77 4.27 17.45
CA GLU A 59 -1.28 5.43 18.19
C GLU A 59 -2.21 6.64 18.07
N THR A 60 -2.73 6.88 16.87
CA THR A 60 -3.65 8.00 16.61
C THR A 60 -4.97 7.78 17.34
N MET A 61 -5.54 6.58 17.26
CA MET A 61 -6.76 6.21 17.95
C MET A 61 -6.62 6.31 19.48
N ARG A 62 -5.53 5.78 20.05
CA ARG A 62 -5.27 5.84 21.50
C ARG A 62 -5.16 7.26 22.05
N LYS A 63 -4.58 8.18 21.28
CA LYS A 63 -4.42 9.59 21.69
C LYS A 63 -5.74 10.35 21.68
N GLN A 64 -6.72 9.90 20.89
CA GLN A 64 -8.04 10.55 20.78
C GLN A 64 -9.08 9.99 21.76
N ALA A 65 -8.67 9.09 22.66
CA ALA A 65 -9.19 8.68 23.98
C ALA A 65 -10.70 8.50 24.28
N GLU A 66 -11.64 9.13 23.57
CA GLU A 66 -13.06 9.13 23.94
C GLU A 66 -13.85 7.92 23.44
N PHE A 67 -13.33 7.11 22.50
CA PHE A 67 -14.13 6.09 21.80
C PHE A 67 -13.44 4.72 21.59
N VAL A 68 -12.47 4.36 22.42
CA VAL A 68 -11.63 3.17 22.14
C VAL A 68 -12.28 1.88 22.64
N GLU A 69 -13.23 1.34 21.86
CA GLU A 69 -13.75 -0.03 22.04
C GLU A 69 -12.66 -1.10 21.80
N ILE A 70 -11.65 -0.74 20.99
CA ILE A 70 -10.54 -1.62 20.61
C ILE A 70 -9.43 -1.52 21.66
N THR A 71 -9.39 -2.45 22.61
CA THR A 71 -8.44 -2.40 23.73
C THR A 71 -6.99 -2.82 23.41
N ASP A 72 -6.75 -3.37 22.22
CA ASP A 72 -5.43 -3.89 21.79
C ASP A 72 -5.21 -3.62 20.30
N LYS A 73 -4.00 -3.25 19.91
CA LYS A 73 -3.56 -3.09 18.52
C LYS A 73 -3.90 -4.29 17.66
N GLN A 74 -3.72 -5.52 18.16
CA GLN A 74 -4.01 -6.73 17.37
C GLN A 74 -5.50 -6.83 17.01
N LYS A 75 -6.38 -6.27 17.85
CA LYS A 75 -7.83 -6.25 17.60
C LYS A 75 -8.24 -5.23 16.54
N LEU A 76 -7.34 -4.37 16.05
CA LEU A 76 -7.59 -3.51 14.87
C LEU A 76 -7.84 -4.34 13.62
N LEU A 77 -7.18 -5.49 13.52
CA LEU A 77 -7.32 -6.39 12.38
C LEU A 77 -8.44 -7.39 12.62
N CYS A 78 -9.21 -7.66 11.57
CA CYS A 78 -10.18 -8.73 11.57
C CYS A 78 -9.57 -10.01 10.99
N ALA A 79 -10.01 -11.17 11.50
CA ALA A 79 -9.68 -12.43 10.88
C ALA A 79 -10.36 -12.53 9.52
N SER A 80 -9.60 -12.88 8.48
CA SER A 80 -10.13 -13.03 7.12
C SER A 80 -9.38 -14.13 6.36
N ARG A 81 -10.08 -14.77 5.43
CA ARG A 81 -9.51 -15.75 4.48
C ARG A 81 -9.15 -15.13 3.14
N SER A 82 -9.64 -13.93 2.84
CA SER A 82 -9.65 -13.33 1.50
C SER A 82 -8.91 -11.99 1.41
N GLY A 83 -8.17 -11.60 2.44
CA GLY A 83 -7.37 -10.37 2.41
C GLY A 83 -7.15 -9.79 3.81
N HIS A 84 -6.55 -8.60 3.85
CA HIS A 84 -6.36 -7.88 5.11
C HIS A 84 -7.60 -7.06 5.43
N MET A 85 -8.16 -7.28 6.61
CA MET A 85 -9.35 -6.57 7.06
C MET A 85 -9.04 -5.77 8.32
N VAL A 86 -9.62 -4.58 8.39
CA VAL A 86 -9.50 -3.67 9.53
C VAL A 86 -10.88 -3.39 10.11
N ARG A 87 -10.97 -3.21 11.42
CA ARG A 87 -12.19 -2.78 12.12
C ARG A 87 -12.72 -1.47 11.57
N LYS A 88 -14.04 -1.36 11.42
CA LYS A 88 -14.69 -0.15 10.90
C LYS A 88 -14.44 1.06 11.80
N GLU A 89 -14.34 0.84 13.10
CA GLU A 89 -14.06 1.86 14.12
C GLU A 89 -12.66 2.47 13.95
N ALA A 90 -11.73 1.75 13.32
CA ALA A 90 -10.36 2.23 13.08
C ALA A 90 -10.23 3.13 11.83
N LEU A 91 -11.24 3.15 10.95
CA LEU A 91 -11.18 3.87 9.67
C LEU A 91 -10.81 5.36 9.80
N PRO A 92 -11.37 6.14 10.75
CA PRO A 92 -11.05 7.56 10.88
C PRO A 92 -9.59 7.82 11.25
N TYR A 93 -8.89 6.81 11.76
CA TYR A 93 -7.52 6.89 12.27
C TYR A 93 -6.50 6.32 11.28
N LEU A 94 -6.96 5.76 10.16
CA LEU A 94 -6.08 5.23 9.12
C LEU A 94 -5.26 6.37 8.47
N PRO A 95 -3.95 6.18 8.24
CA PRO A 95 -3.10 7.23 7.71
C PRO A 95 -3.25 7.39 6.19
N THR A 96 -3.01 8.61 5.69
CA THR A 96 -2.74 8.81 4.26
C THR A 96 -1.38 8.21 3.91
N LEU A 97 -1.32 7.37 2.88
CA LEU A 97 -0.08 6.77 2.38
C LEU A 97 0.59 7.73 1.40
N GLY A 98 1.83 8.14 1.72
CA GLY A 98 2.60 9.09 0.92
C GLY A 98 3.78 8.45 0.21
N TYR A 99 3.94 8.73 -1.08
CA TYR A 99 5.08 8.29 -1.90
C TYR A 99 5.69 9.47 -2.64
N LYS A 100 7.02 9.52 -2.72
CA LYS A 100 7.73 10.48 -3.59
C LYS A 100 8.35 9.70 -4.75
N ILE A 101 7.91 9.98 -5.97
CA ILE A 101 8.36 9.30 -7.19
C ILE A 101 9.19 10.26 -8.04
N GLY A 102 10.25 9.74 -8.67
CA GLY A 102 11.10 10.49 -9.58
C GLY A 102 12.52 10.64 -9.05
N SER A 103 13.22 11.63 -9.55
CA SER A 103 14.60 11.91 -9.16
C SER A 103 14.80 13.42 -9.14
N PRO A 104 15.50 13.98 -8.13
CA PRO A 104 15.73 15.41 -8.09
C PRO A 104 16.30 15.96 -9.42
N PRO A 105 15.86 17.14 -9.87
CA PRO A 105 14.87 18.02 -9.21
C PRO A 105 13.41 17.61 -9.45
N ASN A 106 13.16 16.65 -10.35
CA ASN A 106 11.83 16.29 -10.82
C ASN A 106 11.25 15.15 -9.97
N THR A 107 10.61 15.53 -8.86
CA THR A 107 9.87 14.59 -8.01
C THR A 107 8.40 14.94 -7.94
N ILE A 108 7.55 13.91 -7.90
CA ILE A 108 6.11 14.01 -7.73
C ILE A 108 5.76 13.43 -6.36
N ASP A 109 4.93 14.15 -5.61
CA ASP A 109 4.36 13.68 -4.36
C ASP A 109 3.00 13.05 -4.61
N ILE A 110 2.89 11.77 -4.24
CA ILE A 110 1.70 10.95 -4.36
C ILE A 110 1.10 10.76 -2.97
N ARG A 111 -0.22 10.91 -2.87
CA ARG A 111 -0.99 10.74 -1.63
C ARG A 111 -2.19 9.85 -1.88
N ILE A 112 -2.30 8.76 -1.12
CA ILE A 112 -3.40 7.81 -1.20
C ILE A 112 -4.13 7.84 0.15
N GLU A 113 -5.27 8.53 0.20
CA GLU A 113 -6.15 8.60 1.38
C GLU A 113 -6.82 7.24 1.68
N PRO A 114 -7.25 6.98 2.94
CA PRO A 114 -7.95 5.76 3.33
C PRO A 114 -9.08 5.33 2.40
N LYS A 115 -9.91 6.28 1.93
CA LYS A 115 -11.03 6.00 1.03
C LYS A 115 -10.63 5.32 -0.30
N HIS A 116 -9.36 5.41 -0.71
CA HIS A 116 -8.88 4.81 -1.96
C HIS A 116 -8.31 3.39 -1.77
N TYR A 117 -7.88 3.04 -0.56
CA TYR A 117 -7.35 1.71 -0.25
C TYR A 117 -8.26 0.90 0.69
N ILE A 118 -9.44 1.42 1.02
CA ILE A 118 -10.54 0.68 1.64
C ILE A 118 -11.53 0.30 0.55
N HIS A 119 -11.69 -1.01 0.33
CA HIS A 119 -12.49 -1.55 -0.76
C HIS A 119 -13.98 -1.56 -0.44
N SER A 120 -14.31 -2.21 0.66
CA SER A 120 -15.68 -2.50 1.09
C SER A 120 -15.71 -2.69 2.60
N CYS A 121 -16.89 -2.55 3.20
CA CYS A 121 -17.10 -2.75 4.63
C CYS A 121 -18.30 -3.67 4.86
N GLU A 122 -18.05 -4.80 5.52
CA GLU A 122 -19.06 -5.72 6.04
C GLU A 122 -18.94 -5.75 7.56
N ALA A 123 -19.94 -5.21 8.28
CA ALA A 123 -19.84 -4.99 9.71
C ALA A 123 -19.44 -6.28 10.47
N PRO A 124 -18.39 -6.25 11.32
CA PRO A 124 -17.69 -5.06 11.86
C PRO A 124 -16.39 -4.66 11.14
N CYS A 125 -16.12 -5.17 9.93
CA CYS A 125 -14.81 -5.11 9.29
C CYS A 125 -14.84 -4.48 7.90
N CYS A 126 -13.71 -3.96 7.46
CA CYS A 126 -13.50 -3.37 6.14
C CYS A 126 -12.30 -4.01 5.47
N GLN A 127 -12.45 -4.38 4.21
CA GLN A 127 -11.38 -4.92 3.39
C GLN A 127 -10.43 -3.80 2.98
N MET A 128 -9.13 -4.03 3.20
CA MET A 128 -8.06 -3.17 2.72
C MET A 128 -7.54 -3.73 1.40
N ASP A 129 -7.42 -2.87 0.39
CA ASP A 129 -6.71 -3.17 -0.85
C ASP A 129 -5.20 -2.91 -0.65
N VAL A 130 -4.65 -3.49 0.41
CA VAL A 130 -3.24 -3.43 0.78
C VAL A 130 -2.77 -4.84 1.13
N ASP A 131 -1.88 -5.36 0.30
CA ASP A 131 -1.32 -6.71 0.41
C ASP A 131 0.13 -6.64 0.91
N PRO A 132 0.37 -6.92 2.19
CA PRO A 132 1.71 -6.99 2.74
C PRO A 132 2.42 -8.30 2.33
N VAL A 133 3.69 -8.18 1.96
CA VAL A 133 4.54 -9.32 1.57
C VAL A 133 5.84 -9.33 2.36
N ASP A 134 6.39 -10.53 2.60
CA ASP A 134 7.69 -10.71 3.26
C ASP A 134 8.85 -10.22 2.39
N SER A 135 8.74 -10.45 1.07
CA SER A 135 9.70 -10.00 0.09
C SER A 135 8.99 -9.67 -1.21
N GLY A 136 9.42 -8.61 -1.89
CA GLY A 136 8.80 -8.13 -3.11
C GLY A 136 9.15 -6.69 -3.42
N ILE A 137 8.77 -6.26 -4.62
CA ILE A 137 8.86 -4.86 -5.04
C ILE A 137 7.55 -4.18 -4.63
N THR A 138 7.65 -3.01 -4.00
CA THR A 138 6.47 -2.19 -3.70
C THR A 138 5.70 -1.93 -4.98
N THR A 139 4.42 -2.28 -5.03
CA THR A 139 3.58 -2.09 -6.22
C THR A 139 2.44 -1.15 -5.92
N LEU A 140 2.37 -0.07 -6.69
CA LEU A 140 1.31 0.92 -6.67
C LEU A 140 0.21 0.47 -7.64
N GLY A 141 -0.77 -0.25 -7.07
CA GLY A 141 -1.92 -0.80 -7.80
C GLY A 141 -3.14 0.12 -7.82
N GLN A 142 -4.33 -0.46 -7.98
CA GLN A 142 -5.62 0.24 -8.09
C GLN A 142 -5.89 1.35 -7.06
N PRO A 143 -5.44 1.26 -5.78
CA PRO A 143 -5.61 2.40 -4.86
C PRO A 143 -4.90 3.68 -5.32
N LEU A 144 -3.77 3.58 -6.03
CA LEU A 144 -3.13 4.74 -6.65
C LEU A 144 -4.05 5.34 -7.71
N PHE A 145 -4.55 4.51 -8.62
CA PHE A 145 -5.36 4.99 -9.74
C PHE A 145 -6.67 5.61 -9.24
N ARG A 146 -7.34 5.00 -8.26
CA ARG A 146 -8.51 5.57 -7.59
C ARG A 146 -8.27 6.94 -6.94
N ALA A 147 -7.03 7.25 -6.54
CA ALA A 147 -6.70 8.54 -5.92
C ALA A 147 -6.51 9.67 -6.95
N TYR A 148 -6.37 9.34 -8.24
CA TYR A 148 -6.04 10.29 -9.31
C TYR A 148 -6.93 10.11 -10.57
N ASP A 149 -8.02 9.35 -10.45
CA ASP A 149 -9.10 9.24 -11.45
C ASP A 149 -10.09 10.40 -11.32
#